data_AF-A0A0D7DYN2-F1
#
_entry.id   AF-A0A0D7DYN2-F1
#
_cell.length_a   1.000
_cell.length_b   1.000
_cell.length_c   1.000
_cell.angle_alpha   90.00
_cell.angle_beta   90.00
_cell.angle_gamma   90.00
#
_symmetry.space_group_name_H-M   'P 1'
#
loop_
_entity.id
_entity.type
_entity.pdbx_description
1 polymer ?
#
loop_
_entity_poly.entity_id
_entity_poly.type
_entity_poly.pdbx_seq_one_letter_code
_entity_poly.pdbx_strand_id
1 'polypeptide(L)' 'FLGNERPDFYTTYAETQAAAQALGIKSQPDYKKRYREDSRLPASPSEVYADAGWIDWYDFLGNERPDFYTTYAQ' A
#
# COMPACT_ATOMS: atom_id res chain seq x y z
N PHE A 1 -14.41 -13.45 -25.50
CA PHE A 1 -14.49 -12.57 -24.32
C PHE A 1 -13.67 -13.22 -23.22
N LEU A 2 -12.39 -12.87 -23.09
CA LEU A 2 -11.58 -13.43 -22.01
C LEU A 2 -12.10 -12.88 -20.69
N GLY A 3 -12.60 -13.78 -19.84
CA GLY A 3 -12.88 -13.55 -18.43
C GLY A 3 -11.58 -13.32 -17.67
N ASN A 4 -10.92 -12.21 -17.97
CA ASN A 4 -9.97 -11.60 -17.06
C ASN A 4 -10.80 -10.83 -16.04
N GLU A 5 -11.38 -11.55 -15.09
CA GLU A 5 -11.84 -10.95 -13.84
C GLU A 5 -10.61 -10.24 -13.26
N ARG A 6 -10.54 -8.92 -13.44
CA ARG A 6 -9.62 -8.09 -12.65
C ARG A 6 -9.84 -8.54 -11.21
N PRO A 7 -8.79 -8.85 -10.43
CA PRO A 7 -8.97 -9.14 -9.02
C PRO A 7 -9.83 -8.01 -8.46
N ASP A 8 -10.90 -8.34 -7.73
CA ASP A 8 -11.77 -7.38 -7.05
C ASP A 8 -10.97 -6.70 -5.93
N PHE A 9 -10.03 -5.85 -6.33
CA PHE A 9 -9.28 -5.00 -5.44
C PHE A 9 -10.27 -4.18 -4.63
N TYR A 10 -9.86 -3.80 -3.43
CA TYR A 10 -10.66 -2.89 -2.63
C TYR A 10 -11.01 -1.63 -3.43
N THR A 11 -12.28 -1.26 -3.38
CA THR A 11 -12.84 -0.15 -4.17
C THR A 11 -12.24 1.18 -3.74
N THR A 12 -11.86 1.28 -2.47
CA THR A 12 -11.28 2.50 -1.90
C THR A 12 -9.84 2.28 -1.44
N TYR A 13 -9.04 3.34 -1.55
CA TYR A 13 -7.68 3.38 -1.02
C TYR A 13 -7.63 3.05 0.48
N ALA A 14 -8.57 3.59 1.26
CA ALA A 14 -8.64 3.40 2.71
C ALA A 14 -8.87 1.94 3.11
N GLU A 15 -9.70 1.19 2.37
CA GLU A 15 -9.90 -0.23 2.62
C GLU A 15 -8.63 -1.05 2.33
N THR A 16 -7.92 -0.76 1.23
CA THR A 16 -6.63 -1.39 0.91
C THR A 16 -5.60 -1.12 1.99
N GLN A 17 -5.56 0.13 2.46
CA GLN A 17 -4.68 0.58 3.53
C GLN A 17 -4.95 -0.21 4.81
N ALA A 18 -6.21 -0.30 5.22
CA ALA A 18 -6.63 -1.05 6.40
C ALA A 18 -6.29 -2.55 6.28
N ALA A 19 -6.48 -3.17 5.11
CA ALA A 19 -6.13 -4.57 4.87
C ALA A 19 -4.62 -4.82 4.97
N ALA A 20 -3.80 -3.97 4.33
CA ALA A 20 -2.35 -4.07 4.40
C ALA A 20 -1.83 -3.90 5.85
N GLN A 21 -2.42 -2.97 6.60
CA GLN A 21 -2.11 -2.75 8.01
C GLN A 21 -2.57 -3.92 8.90
N ALA A 22 -3.74 -4.49 8.64
CA ALA A 22 -4.27 -5.64 9.38
C ALA A 22 -3.40 -6.90 9.21
N LEU A 23 -2.76 -7.08 8.05
CA LEU A 23 -1.75 -8.13 7.83
C LEU A 23 -0.43 -7.87 8.58
N GLY A 24 -0.30 -6.72 9.25
CA GLY A 24 0.90 -6.33 9.99
C GLY A 24 2.09 -6.04 9.08
N ILE A 25 1.85 -5.71 7.81
CA ILE A 25 2.91 -5.39 6.86
C ILE A 25 3.44 -3.99 7.17
N LYS A 26 4.75 -3.89 7.42
CA LYS A 26 5.41 -2.64 7.84
C LYS A 26 6.46 -2.12 6.88
N SER A 27 6.70 -2.80 5.75
CA SER A 27 7.65 -2.30 4.76
C SER A 27 7.25 -2.70 3.34
N GLN A 28 7.68 -1.93 2.34
CA GLN A 28 7.52 -2.26 0.93
C GLN A 28 8.04 -3.66 0.55
N PRO A 29 9.29 -4.07 0.92
CA PRO A 29 9.77 -5.40 0.57
C PRO A 29 8.97 -6.52 1.23
N ASP A 30 8.45 -6.29 2.44
CA ASP A 30 7.54 -7.22 3.11
C ASP A 30 6.19 -7.29 2.40
N TYR A 31 5.62 -6.14 2.01
CA TYR A 31 4.41 -6.06 1.21
C TYR A 31 4.53 -6.86 -0.08
N LYS A 32 5.63 -6.72 -0.83
CA LYS A 32 5.82 -7.48 -2.08
C LYS A 32 5.85 -8.99 -1.90
N LYS A 33 6.24 -9.48 -0.71
CA LYS A 33 6.23 -10.92 -0.38
C LYS A 33 4.84 -11.37 0.09
N ARG A 34 4.14 -10.51 0.84
CA ARG A 34 2.94 -10.86 1.60
C ARG A 34 1.64 -10.36 1.01
N TYR A 35 1.63 -9.50 -0.02
CA TYR A 35 0.38 -8.97 -0.60
C TYR A 35 -0.55 -10.09 -1.07
N ARG A 36 0.00 -11.22 -1.53
CA ARG A 36 -0.78 -12.39 -1.97
C ARG A 36 -1.50 -13.12 -0.83
N GLU A 37 -1.21 -12.79 0.43
CA GLU A 37 -1.98 -13.26 1.58
C GLU A 37 -3.42 -12.72 1.55
N ASP A 38 -3.65 -11.57 0.90
CA ASP A 38 -4.97 -11.05 0.56
C ASP A 38 -5.08 -10.87 -0.96
N SER A 39 -5.90 -11.70 -1.62
CA SER A 39 -6.09 -11.66 -3.07
C SER A 39 -6.62 -10.31 -3.60
N ARG A 40 -7.17 -9.46 -2.72
CA ARG A 40 -7.68 -8.13 -3.02
C ARG A 40 -6.63 -7.03 -2.87
N LEU A 41 -5.42 -7.35 -2.40
CA LEU A 41 -4.31 -6.42 -2.39
C LEU A 41 -3.61 -6.39 -3.76
N PRO A 42 -3.43 -5.20 -4.36
CA PRO A 42 -2.70 -5.10 -5.62
C PRO A 42 -1.20 -5.24 -5.42
N ALA A 43 -0.51 -5.78 -6.43
CA ALA A 43 0.95 -5.89 -6.43
C ALA A 43 1.66 -4.53 -6.43
N SER A 44 1.06 -3.54 -7.11
CA SER A 44 1.54 -2.15 -7.21
C SER A 44 0.44 -1.18 -6.77
N PRO A 45 0.23 -0.98 -5.45
CA PRO A 45 -0.82 -0.07 -4.98
C PRO A 45 -0.56 1.39 -5.39
N SER A 46 0.71 1.78 -5.59
CA SER A 46 1.09 3.08 -6.12
C SER A 46 0.61 3.35 -7.54
N GLU A 47 0.43 2.31 -8.37
CA GLU A 47 -0.12 2.44 -9.72
C GLU A 47 -1.64 2.36 -9.71
N VAL A 48 -2.21 1.46 -8.89
CA VAL A 48 -3.66 1.25 -8.80
C VAL A 48 -4.39 2.44 -8.17
N TYR A 49 -3.76 3.08 -7.17
CA TYR A 49 -4.36 4.18 -6.42
C TYR A 49 -3.67 5.53 -6.68
N ALA A 50 -2.91 5.66 -7.78
CA ALA A 50 -2.25 6.90 -8.17
C ALA A 50 -3.25 8.08 -8.22
N ASP A 51 -4.40 7.88 -8.87
CA ASP A 51 -5.46 8.88 -8.98
C ASP A 51 -6.43 8.91 -7.78
N ALA A 52 -6.29 7.96 -6.85
CA ALA A 52 -7.17 7.78 -5.70
C ALA A 52 -6.59 8.34 -4.37
N GLY A 53 -5.46 9.05 -4.45
CA GLY A 53 -4.82 9.69 -3.29
C GLY A 53 -3.65 8.92 -2.70
N TRP A 54 -3.00 8.02 -3.46
CA TRP A 54 -1.75 7.42 -3.03
C TRP A 54 -0.67 8.49 -2.76
N ILE A 55 -0.07 8.46 -1.57
CA ILE A 55 1.01 9.38 -1.19
C ILE A 55 2.35 8.63 -1.24
N ASP A 56 2.57 7.71 -0.30
CA ASP A 56 3.79 6.93 -0.18
C ASP A 56 3.55 5.64 0.62
N TRP A 57 4.61 4.85 0.80
CA TRP A 57 4.55 3.60 1.55
C TRP A 57 4.38 3.79 3.06
N TYR A 58 4.82 4.91 3.63
CA TYR A 58 4.68 5.18 5.05
C TYR A 58 3.22 5.46 5.38
N ASP A 59 2.58 6.32 4.60
CA ASP A 59 1.16 6.61 4.67
C ASP A 59 0.33 5.33 4.49
N PHE A 60 0.63 4.58 3.43
CA PHE A 60 -0.11 3.36 3.10
C PHE A 60 0.00 2.27 4.16
N LEU A 61 1.18 2.07 4.75
CA LEU A 61 1.40 1.02 5.76
C LEU A 61 1.16 1.51 7.20
N GLY A 62 0.74 2.77 7.38
CA GLY A 62 0.52 3.37 8.69
C GLY A 62 1.81 3.43 9.52
N ASN A 63 2.92 3.77 8.87
CA ASN A 63 4.22 3.94 9.50
C ASN A 63 4.53 5.43 9.72
N GLU A 64 5.31 5.71 10.74
CA GLU A 64 5.86 7.06 10.97
C GLU A 64 6.81 7.43 9.82
N ARG A 65 6.64 8.65 9.29
CA ARG A 65 7.54 9.18 8.26
C ARG A 65 8.85 9.58 8.93
N PRO A 66 10.01 9.19 8.37
CA PRO A 66 11.29 9.65 8.90
C PRO A 66 11.42 11.16 8.65
N ASP A 67 11.71 11.93 9.70
CA ASP A 67 12.04 13.34 9.57
C ASP A 67 13.46 13.49 9.01
N PHE A 68 13.60 13.52 7.69
CA PHE A 68 14.90 13.62 7.02
C PHE A 68 15.59 14.99 7.18
N TYR A 69 14.97 15.97 7.85
CA TYR A 69 15.46 17.35 7.96
C TYR A 69 15.84 17.82 9.37
N THR A 70 15.69 16.99 10.41
CA THR A 70 16.00 17.42 11.79
C THR A 70 17.50 17.60 12.07
N THR A 71 18.39 17.08 11.24
CA THR A 71 19.83 17.01 11.50
C THR A 71 20.72 17.97 10.70
N TYR A 72 20.16 18.90 9.91
CA TYR A 72 20.95 19.92 9.19
C TYR A 72 21.06 21.28 9.90
N ALA A 73 20.60 21.36 11.16
CA ALA A 73 20.67 22.57 11.96
C ALA A 73 21.66 22.41 13.12
N GLN A 74 22.97 22.27 12.82
CA GLN A 74 24.06 22.53 13.78
C GLN A 74 25.31 23.06 13.08
#